data_AF-A0AAW5TTH7-F1
#
_entry.id   AF-A0AAW5TTH7-F1
#
_cell.length_a   1.000
_cell.length_b   1.000
_cell.length_c   1.000
_cell.angle_alpha   90.00
_cell.angle_beta   90.00
_cell.angle_gamma   90.00
#
_symmetry.space_group_name_H-M   'P 1'
#
loop_
_entity.id
_entity.type
_entity.pdbx_description
1 polymer ?
#
loop_
_entity_poly.entity_id
_entity_poly.type
_entity_poly.pdbx_seq_one_letter_code
_entity_poly.pdbx_strand_id
1 'polypeptide(L)'
;MTTYLRFFNYDEALEYYCGLIDKMLQGTNRNNHTRIIAKPALILSIIKLIENGKLVNQFTYEEIAPIYQGVFGKYFLRAQQENLTPLFYPYYFLKSDKFWHLAWTNAEVKTESPSRAWLDRNTQYAYIDQELWILLSHPTYRNKFKKYIIEKKVLNVFKEEKNKGGFKALLQLLMVI
;
A
#
# COMPACT_ATOMS: atom_id res chain seq x y z
N MET A 1 -5.87 -23.36 -12.89
CA MET A 1 -5.11 -22.42 -13.74
C MET A 1 -3.64 -22.64 -13.42
N THR A 2 -2.84 -23.13 -14.37
CA THR A 2 -1.42 -23.41 -14.16
C THR A 2 -0.68 -22.08 -14.11
N THR A 3 -0.43 -21.59 -12.89
CA THR A 3 0.25 -20.31 -12.71
C THR A 3 1.75 -20.53 -12.89
N TYR A 4 2.27 -20.22 -14.07
CA TYR A 4 3.71 -20.13 -14.28
C TYR A 4 4.26 -18.97 -13.47
N LEU A 5 5.28 -19.22 -12.65
CA LEU A 5 5.99 -18.15 -11.94
C LEU A 5 6.68 -17.25 -12.96
N ARG A 6 6.42 -15.94 -12.87
CA ARG A 6 7.11 -14.94 -13.72
C ARG A 6 8.61 -14.84 -13.42
N PHE A 7 9.01 -15.21 -12.20
CA PHE A 7 10.38 -15.05 -11.71
C PHE A 7 10.85 -16.35 -11.07
N PHE A 8 12.10 -16.71 -11.34
CA PHE A 8 12.76 -17.87 -10.73
C PHE A 8 13.81 -17.47 -9.68
N ASN A 9 14.07 -16.17 -9.50
CA ASN A 9 14.89 -15.64 -8.41
C ASN A 9 14.23 -14.46 -7.69
N TYR A 10 14.64 -14.25 -6.44
CA TYR A 10 14.04 -13.24 -5.56
C TYR A 10 14.43 -11.79 -5.91
N ASP A 11 15.59 -11.57 -6.54
CA ASP A 11 16.05 -10.22 -6.88
C ASP A 11 15.21 -9.64 -8.04
N GLU A 12 14.95 -10.42 -9.09
CA GLU A 12 14.05 -10.03 -10.18
C GLU A 12 12.62 -9.79 -9.69
N ALA A 13 12.11 -10.67 -8.83
CA ALA A 13 10.79 -10.49 -8.22
C ALA A 13 10.76 -9.19 -7.39
N LEU A 14 11.78 -8.94 -6.58
CA LEU A 14 11.88 -7.72 -5.78
C LEU A 14 11.92 -6.47 -6.67
N GLU A 15 12.76 -6.46 -7.71
CA GLU A 15 12.87 -5.35 -8.66
C GLU A 15 11.52 -5.06 -9.32
N TYR A 16 10.84 -6.11 -9.81
CA TYR A 16 9.53 -5.99 -10.42
C TYR A 16 8.50 -5.36 -9.47
N TYR A 17 8.37 -5.89 -8.26
CA TYR A 17 7.38 -5.37 -7.30
C TYR A 17 7.76 -3.98 -6.80
N CYS A 18 9.03 -3.65 -6.63
CA CYS A 18 9.47 -2.28 -6.37
C CYS A 18 9.05 -1.33 -7.51
N GLY A 19 9.16 -1.76 -8.77
CA GLY A 19 8.67 -1.01 -9.92
C GLY A 19 7.15 -0.80 -9.93
N LEU A 20 6.37 -1.77 -9.45
CA LEU A 20 4.92 -1.59 -9.24
C LEU A 20 4.64 -0.61 -8.09
N ILE A 21 5.40 -0.70 -6.99
CA ILE A 21 5.31 0.26 -5.88
C ILE A 21 5.58 1.67 -6.38
N ASP A 22 6.64 1.91 -7.17
CA ASP A 22 6.93 3.23 -7.73
C ASP A 22 5.76 3.82 -8.53
N LYS A 23 5.08 2.98 -9.31
CA LYS A 23 3.91 3.37 -10.13
C LYS A 23 2.62 3.48 -9.33
N MET A 24 2.57 2.98 -8.09
CA MET A 24 1.37 3.01 -7.25
C MET A 24 0.92 4.45 -7.01
N LEU A 25 -0.33 4.72 -7.40
CA LEU A 25 -0.98 6.01 -7.21
C LEU A 25 -1.52 6.14 -5.78
N GLN A 26 -1.20 7.28 -5.16
CA GLN A 26 -1.73 7.68 -3.86
C GLN A 26 -2.59 8.94 -4.03
N GLY A 27 -3.78 8.94 -3.44
CA GLY A 27 -4.56 10.17 -3.33
C GLY A 27 -3.83 11.21 -2.48
N THR A 28 -4.29 12.45 -2.53
CA THR A 28 -3.77 13.55 -1.71
C THR A 28 -4.85 14.06 -0.76
N ASN A 29 -4.44 14.46 0.43
CA ASN A 29 -5.29 15.20 1.35
C ASN A 29 -5.61 16.57 0.73
N ARG A 30 -6.89 16.97 0.74
CA ARG A 30 -7.34 18.20 0.09
C ARG A 30 -6.75 19.46 0.73
N ASN A 31 -6.55 19.45 2.05
CA ASN A 31 -6.14 20.63 2.79
C ASN A 31 -4.61 20.84 2.72
N ASN A 32 -3.84 19.81 3.07
CA ASN A 32 -2.37 19.92 3.15
C ASN A 32 -1.61 19.36 1.94
N HIS A 33 -2.29 18.82 0.93
CA HIS A 33 -1.72 18.21 -0.29
C HIS A 33 -0.78 17.02 -0.07
N THR A 34 -0.67 16.52 1.17
CA THR A 34 0.15 15.37 1.52
C THR A 34 -0.44 14.10 0.91
N ARG A 35 0.42 13.14 0.55
CA ARG A 35 -0.03 11.87 0.00
C ARG A 35 -0.71 11.03 1.09
N ILE A 36 -1.86 10.46 0.77
CA ILE A 36 -2.60 9.53 1.63
C ILE A 36 -1.86 8.18 1.64
N ILE A 37 -1.59 7.64 2.83
CA ILE A 37 -0.80 6.40 3.00
C ILE A 37 -1.65 5.12 3.05
N ALA A 38 -2.94 5.19 2.74
CA ALA A 38 -3.88 4.09 2.90
C ALA A 38 -3.47 2.81 2.16
N LYS A 39 -3.10 2.90 0.88
CA LYS A 39 -2.61 1.76 0.10
C LYS A 39 -1.29 1.19 0.65
N PRO A 40 -0.23 2.00 0.91
CA PRO A 40 0.97 1.54 1.59
C PRO A 40 0.70 0.85 2.94
N ALA A 41 -0.18 1.43 3.76
CA ALA A 41 -0.54 0.88 5.06
C ALA A 41 -1.21 -0.49 4.95
N LEU A 42 -2.08 -0.70 3.95
CA LEU A 42 -2.64 -2.02 3.64
C LEU A 42 -1.53 -3.04 3.34
N ILE A 43 -0.61 -2.72 2.43
CA ILE A 43 0.48 -3.65 2.05
C ILE A 43 1.36 -3.99 3.25
N LEU A 44 1.71 -2.99 4.07
CA LEU A 44 2.47 -3.19 5.30
C LEU A 44 1.72 -4.05 6.33
N SER A 45 0.39 -4.02 6.32
CA SER A 45 -0.45 -4.88 7.16
C SER A 45 -0.43 -6.33 6.69
N ILE A 46 -0.44 -6.56 5.38
CA ILE A 46 -0.24 -7.90 4.78
C ILE A 46 1.12 -8.45 5.17
N ILE A 47 2.18 -7.65 5.06
CA ILE A 47 3.53 -8.03 5.49
C ILE A 47 3.53 -8.39 6.99
N LYS A 48 2.85 -7.62 7.83
CA LYS A 48 2.76 -7.89 9.27
C LYS A 48 1.99 -9.18 9.58
N LEU A 49 0.93 -9.51 8.84
CA LEU A 49 0.23 -10.78 8.97
C LEU A 49 1.14 -11.97 8.61
N ILE A 50 1.92 -11.85 7.53
CA ILE A 50 2.93 -12.86 7.15
C ILE A 50 4.00 -13.02 8.24
N GLU A 51 4.49 -11.91 8.80
CA GLU A 51 5.43 -11.95 9.94
C GLU A 51 4.84 -12.60 11.20
N ASN A 52 3.53 -12.49 11.39
CA ASN A 52 2.80 -13.13 12.48
C ASN A 52 2.46 -14.61 12.20
N GLY A 53 2.97 -15.19 11.10
CA GLY A 53 2.83 -16.60 10.80
C GLY A 53 1.63 -16.95 9.90
N LYS A 54 1.09 -16.01 9.12
CA LYS A 54 0.08 -16.33 8.10
C LYS A 54 0.61 -17.38 7.13
N LEU A 55 -0.12 -18.49 6.99
CA LEU A 55 0.30 -19.66 6.19
C LEU A 55 -0.30 -19.72 4.78
N VAL A 56 -1.38 -18.97 4.54
CA VAL A 56 -2.17 -19.05 3.30
C VAL A 56 -2.27 -17.67 2.65
N ASN A 57 -2.12 -17.61 1.33
CA ASN A 57 -2.28 -16.41 0.51
C ASN A 57 -3.77 -16.04 0.32
N GLN A 58 -4.47 -15.80 1.43
CA GLN A 58 -5.86 -15.38 1.47
C GLN A 58 -6.05 -14.49 2.70
N PHE A 59 -6.55 -13.27 2.49
CA PHE A 59 -6.68 -12.26 3.53
C PHE A 59 -8.12 -11.76 3.60
N THR A 60 -8.78 -12.01 4.73
CA THR A 60 -10.13 -11.50 4.96
C THR A 60 -10.06 -10.05 5.45
N TYR A 61 -11.17 -9.32 5.31
CA TYR A 61 -11.23 -7.94 5.79
C TYR A 61 -11.02 -7.88 7.31
N GLU A 62 -11.65 -8.78 8.05
CA GLU A 62 -11.62 -8.88 9.52
C GLU A 62 -10.19 -9.10 10.03
N GLU A 63 -9.44 -9.96 9.34
CA GLU A 63 -8.05 -10.26 9.67
C GLU A 63 -7.15 -9.03 9.49
N ILE A 64 -7.38 -8.26 8.43
CA ILE A 64 -6.56 -7.09 8.10
C ILE A 64 -6.92 -5.88 8.97
N ALA A 65 -8.21 -5.66 9.26
CA ALA A 65 -8.72 -4.44 9.90
C ALA A 65 -7.94 -3.98 11.15
N PRO A 66 -7.71 -4.82 12.18
CA PRO A 66 -6.99 -4.38 13.37
C PRO A 66 -5.52 -4.07 13.08
N ILE A 67 -4.87 -4.85 12.21
CA ILE A 67 -3.47 -4.64 11.83
C ILE A 67 -3.33 -3.34 11.03
N TYR A 68 -4.25 -3.09 10.11
CA TYR A 68 -4.31 -1.86 9.31
C TYR A 68 -4.40 -0.62 10.17
N GLN A 69 -5.32 -0.61 11.15
CA GLN A 69 -5.45 0.52 12.06
C GLN A 69 -4.15 0.77 12.85
N GLY A 70 -3.51 -0.28 13.36
CA GLY A 70 -2.24 -0.16 14.06
C GLY A 70 -1.08 0.32 13.17
N VAL A 71 -0.97 -0.21 11.96
CA VAL A 71 0.06 0.17 10.98
C VAL A 71 -0.13 1.61 10.51
N PHE A 72 -1.36 2.00 10.16
CA PHE A 72 -1.67 3.38 9.76
C PHE A 72 -1.38 4.35 10.90
N GLY A 73 -1.85 4.04 12.12
CA GLY A 73 -1.62 4.83 13.33
C GLY A 73 -0.12 5.05 13.62
N LYS A 74 0.70 4.00 13.48
CA LYS A 74 2.17 4.09 13.66
C LYS A 74 2.83 5.14 12.77
N TYR A 75 2.31 5.37 11.57
CA TYR A 75 2.87 6.34 10.63
C TYR A 75 2.05 7.63 10.53
N PHE A 76 0.92 7.74 11.24
CA PHE A 76 -0.05 8.84 11.09
C PHE A 76 0.58 10.23 11.15
N LEU A 77 1.24 10.55 12.26
CA LEU A 77 1.90 11.84 12.48
C LEU A 77 3.06 12.05 11.51
N ARG A 78 3.85 11.00 11.29
CA ARG A 78 5.02 11.06 10.41
C ARG A 78 4.60 11.30 8.96
N ALA A 79 3.54 10.67 8.49
CA ALA A 79 3.04 10.87 7.14
C ALA A 79 2.10 12.08 7.01
N GLN A 80 1.99 12.94 8.04
CA GLN A 80 1.14 14.14 8.05
C GLN A 80 -0.32 13.84 7.65
N GLN A 81 -0.84 12.70 8.08
CA GLN A 81 -2.23 12.31 7.79
C GLN A 81 -3.18 13.13 8.68
N GLU A 82 -4.31 13.55 8.11
CA GLU A 82 -5.35 14.27 8.86
C GLU A 82 -6.40 13.31 9.44
N ASN A 83 -6.67 12.21 8.74
CA ASN A 83 -7.70 11.24 9.10
C ASN A 83 -7.24 9.82 8.78
N LEU A 84 -7.75 8.85 9.54
CA LEU A 84 -7.64 7.44 9.18
C LEU A 84 -8.51 7.20 7.94
N THR A 85 -7.88 6.79 6.84
CA THR A 85 -8.66 6.34 5.67
C THR A 85 -9.33 5.00 6.00
N PRO A 86 -10.65 4.85 5.83
CA PRO A 86 -11.31 3.56 6.06
C PRO A 86 -10.73 2.45 5.18
N LEU A 87 -10.47 1.27 5.75
CA LEU A 87 -9.82 0.14 5.06
C LEU A 87 -10.54 -0.31 3.78
N PHE A 88 -11.87 -0.15 3.68
CA PHE A 88 -12.61 -0.56 2.48
C PHE A 88 -12.15 0.18 1.21
N TYR A 89 -11.60 1.38 1.34
CA TYR A 89 -11.01 2.11 0.21
C TYR A 89 -9.74 1.44 -0.32
N PRO A 90 -8.63 1.32 0.43
CA PRO A 90 -7.44 0.65 -0.08
C PRO A 90 -7.68 -0.84 -0.35
N TYR A 91 -8.57 -1.52 0.39
CA TYR A 91 -8.91 -2.92 0.13
C TYR A 91 -9.49 -3.10 -1.28
N TYR A 92 -10.37 -2.19 -1.72
CA TYR A 92 -10.92 -2.25 -3.07
C TYR A 92 -9.97 -1.68 -4.12
N PHE A 93 -9.42 -0.48 -3.91
CA PHE A 93 -8.70 0.28 -4.93
C PHE A 93 -7.25 -0.18 -5.14
N LEU A 94 -6.66 -0.98 -4.25
CA LEU A 94 -5.30 -1.51 -4.46
C LEU A 94 -5.24 -2.48 -5.65
N LYS A 95 -6.38 -3.02 -6.11
CA LYS A 95 -6.43 -3.91 -7.29
C LYS A 95 -5.94 -3.24 -8.58
N SER A 96 -5.99 -1.91 -8.65
CA SER A 96 -5.45 -1.16 -9.80
C SER A 96 -3.94 -1.29 -9.93
N ASP A 97 -3.24 -1.65 -8.85
CA ASP A 97 -1.78 -1.73 -8.78
C ASP A 97 -1.23 -3.12 -9.17
N LYS A 98 -2.11 -4.00 -9.69
CA LYS A 98 -1.82 -5.26 -10.40
C LYS A 98 -1.31 -6.44 -9.57
N PHE A 99 -0.93 -6.25 -8.31
CA PHE A 99 -0.44 -7.32 -7.43
C PHE A 99 -1.42 -7.74 -6.32
N TRP A 100 -2.53 -7.02 -6.17
CA TRP A 100 -3.58 -7.27 -5.18
C TRP A 100 -4.87 -7.63 -5.89
N HIS A 101 -5.51 -8.72 -5.48
CA HIS A 101 -6.66 -9.29 -6.15
C HIS A 101 -7.77 -9.57 -5.16
N LEU A 102 -9.01 -9.47 -5.64
CA LEU A 102 -10.21 -9.79 -4.88
C LEU A 102 -10.76 -11.11 -5.41
N ALA A 103 -10.94 -12.08 -4.51
CA ALA A 103 -11.72 -13.27 -4.82
C ALA A 103 -13.19 -12.89 -4.75
N TRP A 104 -13.81 -12.73 -5.92
CA TRP A 104 -15.21 -12.31 -6.04
C TRP A 104 -16.15 -13.45 -5.67
N THR A 105 -17.24 -13.12 -4.97
CA THR A 105 -18.30 -14.09 -4.65
C THR A 105 -18.98 -14.59 -5.92
N ASN A 106 -19.15 -13.69 -6.89
CA ASN A 106 -19.70 -13.94 -8.22
C ASN A 106 -18.75 -13.36 -9.28
N ALA A 107 -19.27 -12.90 -10.42
CA ALA A 107 -18.50 -12.10 -11.36
C ALA A 107 -18.02 -10.78 -10.73
N GLU A 108 -16.92 -10.22 -11.24
CA GLU A 108 -16.43 -8.91 -10.81
C GLU A 108 -17.48 -7.82 -11.04
N VAL A 109 -17.77 -7.06 -9.98
CA VAL A 109 -18.63 -5.87 -10.04
C VAL A 109 -17.77 -4.63 -9.79
N LYS A 110 -17.86 -3.63 -10.66
CA LYS A 110 -17.13 -2.37 -10.51
C LYS A 110 -17.96 -1.37 -9.70
N THR A 111 -17.28 -0.60 -8.85
CA THR A 111 -17.82 0.55 -8.14
C THR A 111 -16.75 1.63 -7.99
N GLU A 112 -17.18 2.88 -7.94
CA GLU A 112 -16.33 4.03 -7.57
C GLU A 112 -16.50 4.40 -6.10
N SER A 113 -17.51 3.85 -5.44
CA SER A 113 -17.85 4.13 -4.04
C SER A 113 -17.97 2.81 -3.27
N PRO A 114 -16.85 2.09 -3.06
CA PRO A 114 -16.86 0.88 -2.24
C PRO A 114 -17.25 1.24 -0.81
N SER A 115 -17.95 0.32 -0.16
CA SER A 115 -18.25 0.37 1.27
C SER A 115 -17.98 -0.99 1.89
N ARG A 116 -17.95 -1.05 3.23
CA ARG A 116 -17.76 -2.33 3.93
C ARG A 116 -18.84 -3.35 3.54
N ALA A 117 -20.11 -2.97 3.65
CA ALA A 117 -21.23 -3.84 3.29
C ALA A 117 -21.23 -4.24 1.80
N TRP A 118 -20.70 -3.38 0.93
CA TRP A 118 -20.54 -3.73 -0.49
C TRP A 118 -19.45 -4.79 -0.68
N LEU A 119 -18.30 -4.67 0.00
CA LEU A 119 -17.24 -5.68 -0.04
C LEU A 119 -17.74 -7.04 0.48
N ASP A 120 -18.44 -7.06 1.61
CA ASP A 120 -18.97 -8.30 2.21
C ASP A 120 -19.91 -9.06 1.26
N ARG A 121 -20.69 -8.34 0.44
CA ARG A 121 -21.61 -8.97 -0.53
C ARG A 121 -20.91 -9.47 -1.79
N ASN A 122 -19.79 -8.86 -2.19
CA ASN A 122 -19.20 -9.05 -3.51
C ASN A 122 -17.86 -9.81 -3.47
N THR A 123 -17.21 -9.92 -2.32
CA THR A 123 -15.87 -10.52 -2.20
C THR A 123 -15.80 -11.49 -1.02
N GLN A 124 -15.06 -12.58 -1.19
CA GLN A 124 -14.84 -13.58 -0.13
C GLN A 124 -13.56 -13.30 0.66
N TYR A 125 -12.49 -12.98 -0.05
CA TYR A 125 -11.18 -12.64 0.51
C TYR A 125 -10.37 -11.89 -0.55
N ALA A 126 -9.20 -11.40 -0.17
CA ALA A 126 -8.20 -10.88 -1.09
C ALA A 126 -6.96 -11.76 -1.10
N TYR A 127 -6.17 -11.68 -2.16
CA TYR A 127 -4.91 -12.38 -2.27
C TYR A 127 -3.92 -11.53 -3.07
N ILE A 128 -2.64 -11.81 -2.91
CA ILE A 128 -1.59 -11.17 -3.72
C ILE A 128 -1.09 -12.13 -4.78
N ASP A 129 -0.38 -11.60 -5.77
CA ASP A 129 0.36 -12.42 -6.74
C ASP A 129 1.16 -13.53 -6.04
N GLN A 130 1.17 -14.73 -6.64
CA GLN A 130 1.84 -15.88 -6.05
C GLN A 130 3.35 -15.63 -5.85
N GLU A 131 3.99 -14.93 -6.78
CA GLU A 131 5.41 -14.58 -6.68
C GLU A 131 5.64 -13.52 -5.58
N LEU A 132 4.70 -12.61 -5.35
CA LEU A 132 4.80 -11.67 -4.23
C LEU A 132 4.64 -12.41 -2.92
N TRP A 133 3.70 -13.35 -2.82
CA TRP A 133 3.55 -14.20 -1.64
C TRP A 133 4.84 -14.97 -1.32
N ILE A 134 5.49 -15.58 -2.32
CA ILE A 134 6.78 -16.26 -2.16
C ILE A 134 7.87 -15.28 -1.72
N LEU A 135 8.00 -14.12 -2.38
CA LEU A 135 8.96 -13.07 -2.02
C LEU A 135 8.79 -12.60 -0.57
N LEU A 136 7.55 -12.35 -0.15
CA LEU A 136 7.22 -11.91 1.21
C LEU A 136 7.36 -13.03 2.23
N SER A 137 7.29 -14.30 1.85
CA SER A 137 7.54 -15.42 2.77
C SER A 137 9.02 -15.47 3.19
N HIS A 138 9.94 -15.06 2.31
CA HIS A 138 11.37 -15.00 2.61
C HIS A 138 11.74 -13.80 3.50
N PRO A 139 12.27 -13.98 4.74
CA PRO A 139 12.48 -12.89 5.69
C PRO A 139 13.37 -11.74 5.20
N THR A 140 14.49 -12.06 4.55
CA THR A 140 15.41 -11.05 4.01
C THR A 140 14.74 -10.17 2.95
N TYR A 141 14.08 -10.76 1.98
CA TYR A 141 13.42 -10.04 0.89
C TYR A 141 12.16 -9.29 1.34
N ARG A 142 11.37 -9.90 2.24
CA ARG A 142 10.27 -9.21 2.92
C ARG A 142 10.74 -7.92 3.59
N ASN A 143 11.86 -7.97 4.30
CA ASN A 143 12.43 -6.79 4.97
C ASN A 143 12.94 -5.73 3.97
N LYS A 144 13.58 -6.15 2.88
CA LYS A 144 13.99 -5.23 1.79
C LYS A 144 12.77 -4.51 1.22
N PHE A 145 11.72 -5.24 0.85
CA PHE A 145 10.50 -4.68 0.26
C PHE A 145 9.72 -3.80 1.24
N LYS A 146 9.56 -4.24 2.49
CA LYS A 146 8.95 -3.44 3.57
C LYS A 146 9.65 -2.10 3.75
N LYS A 147 10.98 -2.10 3.83
CA LYS A 147 11.79 -0.87 3.95
C LYS A 147 11.56 0.04 2.75
N TYR A 148 11.58 -0.52 1.55
CA TYR A 148 11.35 0.22 0.31
C TYR A 148 9.98 0.93 0.28
N ILE A 149 8.89 0.24 0.63
CA ILE A 149 7.54 0.82 0.71
C ILE A 149 7.51 2.00 1.68
N ILE A 150 8.07 1.81 2.88
CA ILE A 150 8.10 2.85 3.92
C ILE A 150 8.84 4.08 3.40
N GLU A 151 10.02 3.90 2.83
CA GLU A 151 10.85 5.01 2.35
C GLU A 151 10.18 5.74 1.18
N LYS A 152 9.65 5.02 0.20
CA LYS A 152 9.15 5.61 -1.06
C LYS A 152 7.72 6.14 -0.98
N LYS A 153 6.85 5.50 -0.20
CA LYS A 153 5.40 5.75 -0.25
C LYS A 153 4.79 6.19 1.07
N VAL A 154 5.51 6.05 2.19
CA VAL A 154 5.07 6.53 3.50
C VAL A 154 5.85 7.78 3.92
N LEU A 155 7.18 7.75 3.85
CA LEU A 155 8.03 8.81 4.40
C LEU A 155 8.61 9.78 3.38
N ASN A 156 8.58 9.49 2.07
CA ASN A 156 9.18 10.39 1.06
C ASN A 156 8.53 11.80 1.04
N VAL A 157 7.31 11.92 1.58
CA VAL A 157 6.63 13.21 1.83
C VAL A 157 7.53 14.19 2.61
N PHE A 158 8.29 13.70 3.60
CA PHE A 158 9.19 14.54 4.39
C PHE A 158 10.36 15.15 3.61
N LYS A 159 10.85 14.48 2.57
CA LYS A 159 12.08 14.88 1.89
C LYS A 159 11.82 15.92 0.80
N GLU A 160 10.74 15.76 0.03
CA GLU A 160 10.44 16.67 -1.09
C GLU A 160 9.77 17.98 -0.63
N GLU A 161 8.91 17.96 0.39
CA GLU A 161 8.20 19.17 0.84
C GLU A 161 9.11 20.15 1.58
N LYS A 162 10.08 19.66 2.37
CA LYS A 162 11.09 20.51 3.02
C LYS A 162 11.96 21.25 1.99
N ASN A 163 12.34 20.57 0.91
CA ASN A 163 13.14 21.16 -0.16
C ASN A 163 12.34 22.18 -0.98
N LYS A 164 11.05 21.92 -1.26
CA LYS A 164 10.20 22.89 -1.97
C LYS A 164 9.86 24.11 -1.12
N GLY A 165 9.61 23.93 0.18
CA GLY A 165 9.36 25.04 1.12
C GLY A 165 10.58 25.94 1.28
N GLY A 166 11.77 25.36 1.46
CA GLY A 166 13.02 26.10 1.53
C GLY A 166 13.34 26.86 0.24
N PHE A 167 13.13 26.24 -0.93
CA PHE A 167 13.36 26.88 -2.22
C PHE A 167 12.35 28.02 -2.50
N LYS A 168 11.08 27.85 -2.12
CA LYS A 168 10.05 28.89 -2.25
C LYS A 168 10.31 30.08 -1.32
N ALA A 169 10.78 29.83 -0.10
CA ALA A 169 11.20 30.88 0.84
C ALA A 169 12.46 31.63 0.36
N LEU A 170 13.44 30.90 -0.19
CA LEU A 170 14.65 31.50 -0.80
C LEU A 170 14.32 32.36 -2.03
N LEU A 171 13.42 31.90 -2.91
CA LEU A 171 12.92 32.68 -4.04
C LEU A 171 12.21 33.96 -3.58
N GLN A 172 11.40 33.90 -2.53
CA GLN A 172 10.75 35.10 -1.97
C GLN A 172 11.75 36.09 -1.38
N LEU A 173 12.83 35.62 -0.75
CA LEU A 173 13.90 36.48 -0.22
C LEU A 173 14.72 37.13 -1.35
N LEU A 174 14.98 36.41 -2.45
CA LEU A 174 15.71 36.92 -3.61
C LEU A 174 14.90 37.93 -4.45
N MET A 175 13.57 37.94 -4.34
CA MET A 175 12.69 38.89 -5.02
C MET A 175 12.46 40.20 -4.25
N VAL A 176 13.07 40.36 -3.06
CA VAL A 176 12.92 41.52 -2.16
C VAL A 176 14.23 42.33 -2.05
N ILE A 177 15.25 41.98 -2.84
CA ILE A 177 16.54 42.70 -2.97
C ILE A 177 16.63 43.22 -4.41
#